data_AF-A0A9E4HIW4-F1
#
_entry.id   AF-A0A9E4HIW4-F1
#
_cell.length_a   1.000
_cell.length_b   1.000
_cell.length_c   1.000
_cell.angle_alpha   90.00
_cell.angle_beta   90.00
_cell.angle_gamma   90.00
#
_symmetry.space_group_name_H-M   'P 1'
#
loop_
_entity.id
_entity.type
_entity.pdbx_description
1 polymer ?
#
loop_
_entity_poly.entity_id
_entity_poly.type
_entity_poly.pdbx_seq_one_letter_code
_entity_poly.pdbx_strand_id
1 'polypeptide(L)'
;GPNGEGTSTWAEASAGLPDAPLDIFGPGEESGTFDSFIEIVLEDLADEAGVDATTRTDYSPSGDDNVILQGIQSSDTSLGWVGFAFAVNASGVKLLEADGGDGCVAPTPDTIASNEYPISRDLWIYVNADKAAANPAIVAYVDFYVSEALSQAVSEVGYVPLTDTAHAETADRWHSRSLIS
;
A
#
# COMPACT_ATOMS: atom_id res chain seq x y z
N GLY A 1 -5.96 -4.05 -14.18
CA GLY A 1 -6.13 -2.86 -15.02
C GLY A 1 -7.26 -3.04 -16.03
N PRO A 2 -7.43 -2.10 -16.97
CA PRO A 2 -8.57 -2.00 -17.89
C PRO A 2 -8.76 -3.24 -18.78
N ASN A 3 -7.68 -3.92 -19.16
CA ASN A 3 -7.73 -5.13 -20.00
C ASN A 3 -8.46 -6.32 -19.34
N GLY A 4 -8.68 -6.28 -18.02
CA GLY A 4 -9.44 -7.30 -17.31
C GLY A 4 -10.94 -7.02 -17.22
N GLU A 5 -11.42 -5.86 -17.69
CA GLU A 5 -12.83 -5.48 -17.61
C GLU A 5 -13.74 -6.50 -18.33
N GLY A 6 -14.87 -6.85 -17.72
CA GLY A 6 -15.75 -7.92 -18.17
C GLY A 6 -15.32 -9.34 -17.77
N THR A 7 -14.13 -9.53 -17.20
CA THR A 7 -13.72 -10.82 -16.61
C THR A 7 -14.46 -11.04 -15.30
N SER A 8 -15.38 -12.01 -15.26
CA SER A 8 -16.33 -12.22 -14.16
C SER A 8 -16.11 -13.53 -13.40
N THR A 9 -15.21 -14.40 -13.91
CA THR A 9 -14.83 -15.64 -13.25
C THR A 9 -13.31 -15.82 -13.22
N TRP A 10 -12.84 -16.64 -12.27
CA TRP A 10 -11.42 -16.98 -12.18
C TRP A 10 -10.92 -17.76 -13.39
N ALA A 11 -11.75 -18.63 -13.98
CA ALA A 11 -11.41 -19.40 -15.18
C ALA A 11 -11.22 -18.51 -16.43
N GLU A 12 -11.95 -17.39 -16.52
CA GLU A 12 -11.73 -16.37 -17.56
C GLU A 12 -10.43 -15.59 -17.33
N ALA A 13 -10.07 -15.33 -16.07
CA ALA A 13 -8.90 -14.55 -15.71
C ALA A 13 -7.58 -15.25 -16.04
N SER A 14 -7.49 -16.56 -15.81
CA SER A 14 -6.28 -17.33 -16.15
C SER A 14 -6.56 -18.82 -16.29
N ALA A 15 -5.87 -19.45 -17.24
CA ALA A 15 -5.97 -20.89 -17.47
C ALA A 15 -5.52 -21.68 -16.23
N GLY A 16 -6.33 -22.66 -15.82
CA GLY A 16 -6.04 -23.52 -14.66
C GLY A 16 -6.63 -23.04 -13.34
N LEU A 17 -7.25 -21.86 -13.32
CA LEU A 17 -8.04 -21.38 -12.19
C LEU A 17 -9.46 -21.98 -12.19
N PRO A 18 -10.14 -22.03 -11.03
CA PRO A 18 -11.48 -22.63 -10.92
C PRO A 18 -12.54 -21.83 -11.69
N ASP A 19 -13.58 -22.53 -12.14
CA ASP A 19 -14.81 -21.91 -12.63
C ASP A 19 -15.64 -21.42 -11.45
N ALA A 20 -15.28 -20.24 -10.94
CA ALA A 20 -15.90 -19.61 -9.79
C ALA A 20 -16.01 -18.08 -9.97
N PRO A 21 -17.02 -17.43 -9.36
CA PRO A 21 -17.21 -15.99 -9.47
C PRO A 21 -15.99 -15.20 -8.99
N LEU A 22 -15.68 -14.11 -9.69
CA LEU A 22 -14.63 -13.17 -9.33
C LEU A 22 -15.28 -11.81 -9.03
N ASP A 23 -15.52 -11.55 -7.75
CA ASP A 23 -15.94 -10.24 -7.25
C ASP A 23 -14.71 -9.48 -6.77
N ILE A 24 -14.55 -8.23 -7.22
CA ILE A 24 -13.37 -7.42 -6.94
C ILE A 24 -13.74 -6.21 -6.08
N PHE A 25 -12.97 -5.97 -5.02
CA PHE A 25 -13.17 -4.87 -4.08
C PHE A 25 -11.88 -4.05 -3.93
N GLY A 26 -12.00 -2.73 -3.81
CA GLY A 26 -10.83 -1.89 -3.65
C GLY A 26 -11.14 -0.45 -3.27
N PRO A 27 -10.11 0.37 -3.01
CA PRO A 27 -10.24 1.80 -2.78
C PRO A 27 -10.83 2.54 -3.99
N GLY A 28 -11.60 3.59 -3.73
CA GLY A 28 -11.98 4.56 -4.74
C GLY A 28 -10.84 5.52 -5.14
N GLU A 29 -11.06 6.30 -6.20
CA GLU A 29 -10.09 7.25 -6.77
C GLU A 29 -9.63 8.34 -5.78
N GLU A 30 -10.37 8.56 -4.68
CA GLU A 30 -10.03 9.49 -3.62
C GLU A 30 -8.95 8.99 -2.65
N SER A 31 -8.56 7.71 -2.75
CA SER A 31 -7.68 7.05 -1.80
C SER A 31 -6.24 7.01 -2.27
N GLY A 32 -5.30 7.38 -1.42
CA GLY A 32 -3.88 7.19 -1.73
C GLY A 32 -3.48 5.71 -1.94
N THR A 33 -4.26 4.75 -1.44
CA THR A 33 -4.05 3.31 -1.71
C THR A 33 -4.43 2.96 -3.15
N PHE A 34 -5.41 3.65 -3.74
CA PHE A 34 -5.75 3.53 -5.16
C PHE A 34 -4.58 4.02 -6.02
N ASP A 35 -4.08 5.23 -5.75
CA ASP A 35 -2.96 5.82 -6.49
C ASP A 35 -1.72 4.91 -6.46
N SER A 36 -1.40 4.36 -5.28
CA SER A 36 -0.22 3.48 -5.11
C SER A 36 -0.36 2.18 -5.87
N PHE A 37 -1.58 1.61 -5.90
CA PHE A 37 -1.79 0.36 -6.62
C PHE A 37 -1.65 0.59 -8.12
N ILE A 38 -2.07 1.76 -8.62
CA ILE A 38 -1.82 2.12 -10.01
C ILE A 38 -0.32 2.25 -10.27
N GLU A 39 0.38 3.08 -9.51
CA GLU A 39 1.82 3.36 -9.67
C GLU A 39 2.67 2.08 -9.55
N ILE A 40 2.42 1.26 -8.53
CA ILE A 40 3.30 0.13 -8.20
C ILE A 40 2.94 -1.12 -9.01
N VAL A 41 1.65 -1.34 -9.31
CA VAL A 41 1.19 -2.63 -9.88
C VAL A 41 0.73 -2.50 -11.33
N LEU A 42 0.08 -1.39 -11.69
CA LEU A 42 -0.57 -1.26 -12.99
C LEU A 42 0.22 -0.45 -14.01
N GLU A 43 1.13 0.43 -13.58
CA GLU A 43 1.88 1.33 -14.47
C GLU A 43 2.70 0.53 -15.50
N ASP A 44 3.60 -0.36 -15.05
CA ASP A 44 4.39 -1.21 -15.95
C ASP A 44 3.52 -2.09 -16.85
N LEU A 45 2.44 -2.67 -16.30
CA LEU A 45 1.50 -3.49 -17.07
C LEU A 45 0.75 -2.70 -18.15
N ALA A 46 0.43 -1.44 -17.86
CA ALA A 46 -0.25 -0.55 -18.77
C ALA A 46 0.70 -0.07 -19.88
N ASP A 47 1.93 0.27 -19.52
CA ASP A 47 3.00 0.64 -20.45
C ASP A 47 3.29 -0.51 -21.44
N GLU A 48 3.43 -1.73 -20.96
CA GLU A 48 3.61 -2.93 -21.80
C GLU A 48 2.43 -3.15 -22.75
N ALA A 49 1.21 -2.86 -22.29
CA ALA A 49 -0.01 -3.00 -23.08
C ALA A 49 -0.30 -1.78 -23.98
N GLY A 50 0.42 -0.67 -23.83
CA GLY A 50 0.18 0.58 -24.56
C GLY A 50 -1.17 1.22 -24.23
N VAL A 51 -1.61 1.15 -22.97
CA VAL A 51 -2.87 1.72 -22.47
C VAL A 51 -2.61 2.64 -21.27
N ASP A 52 -3.60 3.43 -20.87
CA ASP A 52 -3.48 4.27 -19.67
C ASP A 52 -3.42 3.41 -18.39
N ALA A 53 -2.53 3.77 -17.48
CA ALA A 53 -2.43 3.16 -16.16
C ALA A 53 -3.65 3.52 -15.31
N THR A 54 -4.60 2.58 -15.21
CA THR A 54 -5.81 2.72 -14.40
C THR A 54 -6.38 1.36 -14.02
N THR A 55 -7.35 1.34 -13.12
CA THR A 55 -8.09 0.11 -12.77
C THR A 55 -9.12 -0.23 -13.85
N ARG A 56 -9.66 -1.47 -13.80
CA ARG A 56 -10.92 -1.78 -14.47
C ARG A 56 -12.05 -1.02 -13.78
N THR A 57 -13.14 -0.69 -14.47
CA THR A 57 -14.23 0.12 -13.87
C THR A 57 -15.31 -0.70 -13.17
N ASP A 58 -15.34 -2.01 -13.40
CA ASP A 58 -16.35 -2.96 -12.92
C ASP A 58 -15.91 -3.72 -11.65
N TYR A 59 -15.32 -3.00 -10.70
CA TYR A 59 -15.10 -3.47 -9.32
C TYR A 59 -15.98 -2.68 -8.34
N SER A 60 -15.98 -3.07 -7.06
CA SER A 60 -16.70 -2.38 -5.99
C SER A 60 -15.78 -1.43 -5.22
N PRO A 61 -15.75 -0.12 -5.54
CA PRO A 61 -14.93 0.86 -4.83
C PRO A 61 -15.53 1.27 -3.48
N SER A 62 -14.68 1.61 -2.51
CA SER A 62 -15.07 2.25 -1.25
C SER A 62 -13.95 3.13 -0.72
N GLY A 63 -14.30 4.25 -0.08
CA GLY A 63 -13.34 5.08 0.68
C GLY A 63 -13.07 4.59 2.10
N ASP A 64 -13.75 3.53 2.55
CA ASP A 64 -13.55 2.89 3.86
C ASP A 64 -12.92 1.50 3.68
N ASP A 65 -11.67 1.36 4.13
CA ASP A 65 -10.90 0.11 4.08
C ASP A 65 -11.61 -1.07 4.77
N ASN A 66 -12.41 -0.82 5.81
CA ASN A 66 -13.17 -1.89 6.46
C ASN A 66 -14.32 -2.40 5.58
N VAL A 67 -14.93 -1.52 4.77
CA VAL A 67 -15.98 -1.93 3.82
C VAL A 67 -15.37 -2.75 2.68
N ILE A 68 -14.17 -2.37 2.21
CA ILE A 68 -13.41 -3.16 1.24
C ILE A 68 -13.13 -4.56 1.80
N LEU A 69 -12.60 -4.61 3.03
CA LEU A 69 -12.28 -5.87 3.69
C LEU A 69 -13.52 -6.76 3.89
N GLN A 70 -14.66 -6.19 4.29
CA GLN A 70 -15.93 -6.91 4.40
C GLN A 70 -16.39 -7.46 3.04
N GLY A 71 -16.19 -6.70 1.96
CA GLY A 71 -16.45 -7.16 0.60
C GLY A 71 -15.59 -8.36 0.22
N ILE A 72 -14.29 -8.29 0.48
CA ILE A 72 -13.35 -9.41 0.28
C ILE A 72 -13.79 -10.64 1.08
N GLN A 73 -14.23 -10.46 2.33
CA GLN A 73 -14.70 -11.54 3.20
C GLN A 73 -16.07 -12.13 2.82
N SER A 74 -16.80 -11.51 1.88
CA SER A 74 -18.16 -11.93 1.54
C SER A 74 -18.23 -13.22 0.73
N SER A 75 -17.11 -13.64 0.12
CA SER A 75 -16.99 -14.87 -0.66
C SER A 75 -15.56 -15.41 -0.59
N ASP A 76 -15.42 -16.74 -0.62
CA ASP A 76 -14.11 -17.43 -0.67
C ASP A 76 -13.36 -17.18 -2.01
N THR A 77 -14.02 -16.54 -2.97
CA THR A 77 -13.52 -16.31 -4.32
C THR A 77 -13.37 -14.83 -4.66
N SER A 78 -13.61 -13.93 -3.70
CA SER A 78 -13.39 -12.50 -3.90
C SER A 78 -11.90 -12.18 -3.99
N LEU A 79 -11.58 -11.10 -4.70
CA LEU A 79 -10.25 -10.49 -4.75
C LEU A 79 -10.35 -9.03 -4.33
N GLY A 80 -9.29 -8.48 -3.75
CA GLY A 80 -9.23 -7.04 -3.55
C GLY A 80 -7.88 -6.56 -3.06
N TRP A 81 -7.76 -5.24 -2.92
CA TRP A 81 -6.57 -4.58 -2.39
C TRP A 81 -6.97 -3.54 -1.34
N VAL A 82 -6.20 -3.48 -0.26
CA VAL A 82 -6.45 -2.64 0.93
C VAL A 82 -5.13 -2.39 1.65
N GLY A 83 -5.05 -1.39 2.51
CA GLY A 83 -3.86 -1.16 3.33
C GLY A 83 -3.51 -2.35 4.23
N PHE A 84 -2.22 -2.70 4.32
CA PHE A 84 -1.73 -3.86 5.08
C PHE A 84 -2.22 -3.91 6.54
N ALA A 85 -2.27 -2.76 7.22
CA ALA A 85 -2.73 -2.64 8.59
C ALA A 85 -4.15 -3.19 8.82
N PHE A 86 -5.02 -3.12 7.81
CA PHE A 86 -6.39 -3.63 7.88
C PHE A 86 -6.46 -5.13 7.63
N ALA A 87 -5.59 -5.67 6.79
CA ALA A 87 -5.65 -7.06 6.36
C ALA A 87 -4.82 -8.01 7.23
N VAL A 88 -3.72 -7.56 7.84
CA VAL A 88 -2.75 -8.42 8.54
C VAL A 88 -3.36 -9.24 9.70
N ASN A 89 -4.34 -8.67 10.39
CA ASN A 89 -5.03 -9.32 11.51
C ASN A 89 -6.48 -9.70 11.19
N ALA A 90 -6.90 -9.55 9.93
CA ALA A 90 -8.25 -9.86 9.51
C ALA A 90 -8.48 -11.37 9.40
N SER A 91 -9.56 -11.86 9.99
CA SER A 91 -9.97 -13.24 9.82
C SER A 91 -10.62 -13.45 8.45
N GLY A 92 -10.43 -14.63 7.84
CA GLY A 92 -11.15 -14.99 6.62
C GLY A 92 -10.65 -14.29 5.35
N VAL A 93 -9.47 -13.66 5.41
CA VAL A 93 -8.76 -13.19 4.22
C VAL A 93 -7.40 -13.86 4.11
N LYS A 94 -6.94 -14.06 2.89
CA LYS A 94 -5.60 -14.57 2.60
C LYS A 94 -4.79 -13.46 1.96
N LEU A 95 -3.67 -13.11 2.59
CA LEU A 95 -2.69 -12.22 1.97
C LEU A 95 -2.00 -12.95 0.82
N LEU A 96 -1.83 -12.25 -0.30
CA LEU A 96 -1.19 -12.79 -1.49
C LEU A 96 0.29 -12.43 -1.51
N GLU A 97 1.12 -13.40 -1.91
CA GLU A 97 2.52 -13.13 -2.24
C GLU A 97 2.57 -12.44 -3.61
N ALA A 98 3.57 -11.58 -3.81
CA ALA A 98 3.78 -10.87 -5.06
C ALA A 98 5.19 -11.15 -5.58
N ASP A 99 5.31 -11.30 -6.91
CA ASP A 99 6.59 -11.52 -7.59
C ASP A 99 7.03 -10.21 -8.26
N GLY A 100 8.14 -9.65 -7.77
CA GLY A 100 8.77 -8.45 -8.31
C GLY A 100 9.91 -8.73 -9.29
N GLY A 101 10.12 -9.98 -9.70
CA GLY A 101 11.17 -10.40 -10.64
C GLY A 101 12.11 -11.48 -10.09
N ASP A 102 12.19 -11.64 -8.77
CA ASP A 102 13.06 -12.60 -8.08
C ASP A 102 12.27 -13.69 -7.33
N GLY A 103 10.99 -13.85 -7.67
CA GLY A 103 10.08 -14.83 -7.08
C GLY A 103 9.08 -14.22 -6.10
N CYS A 104 8.11 -15.03 -5.67
CA CYS A 104 7.05 -14.62 -4.78
C CYS A 104 7.56 -14.27 -3.38
N VAL A 105 7.22 -13.08 -2.89
CA VAL A 105 7.49 -12.61 -1.53
C VAL A 105 6.16 -12.38 -0.81
N ALA A 106 6.04 -12.88 0.43
CA ALA A 106 4.86 -12.68 1.26
C ALA A 106 4.88 -11.30 1.95
N PRO A 107 3.73 -10.62 2.09
CA PRO A 107 3.67 -9.35 2.81
C PRO A 107 3.74 -9.58 4.32
N THR A 108 4.91 -9.36 4.88
CA THR A 108 5.18 -9.41 6.33
C THR A 108 5.74 -8.06 6.78
N PRO A 109 5.69 -7.73 8.09
CA PRO A 109 6.33 -6.50 8.57
C PRO A 109 7.81 -6.40 8.14
N ASP A 110 8.55 -7.50 8.18
CA ASP A 110 9.97 -7.52 7.83
C ASP A 110 10.22 -7.30 6.32
N THR A 111 9.45 -7.96 5.45
CA THR A 111 9.61 -7.85 3.99
C THR A 111 9.09 -6.50 3.48
N ILE A 112 8.08 -5.93 4.12
CA ILE A 112 7.59 -4.57 3.82
C ILE A 112 8.61 -3.53 4.28
N ALA A 113 9.13 -3.63 5.51
CA ALA A 113 10.09 -2.66 6.06
C ALA A 113 11.42 -2.65 5.29
N SER A 114 11.82 -3.78 4.72
CA SER A 114 13.04 -3.93 3.91
C SER A 114 12.83 -3.63 2.42
N ASN A 115 11.59 -3.34 1.98
CA ASN A 115 11.20 -3.23 0.58
C ASN A 115 11.44 -4.49 -0.26
N GLU A 116 11.53 -5.67 0.37
CA GLU A 116 11.56 -6.96 -0.33
C GLU A 116 10.19 -7.34 -0.89
N TYR A 117 9.10 -6.99 -0.20
CA TYR A 117 7.76 -7.14 -0.74
C TYR A 117 7.49 -6.04 -1.79
N PRO A 118 7.22 -6.38 -3.06
CA PRO A 118 7.27 -5.38 -4.15
C PRO A 118 6.08 -4.41 -4.16
N ILE A 119 5.00 -4.70 -3.42
CA ILE A 119 3.81 -3.85 -3.35
C ILE A 119 3.76 -3.11 -2.01
N SER A 120 4.82 -2.34 -1.73
CA SER A 120 4.93 -1.46 -0.57
C SER A 120 5.38 -0.06 -0.96
N ARG A 121 5.13 0.92 -0.08
CA ARG A 121 5.61 2.29 -0.24
C ARG A 121 5.97 2.90 1.10
N ASP A 122 6.94 3.80 1.08
CA ASP A 122 7.21 4.68 2.20
C ASP A 122 6.14 5.77 2.31
N LEU A 123 5.82 6.15 3.55
CA LEU A 123 4.93 7.27 3.83
C LEU A 123 5.74 8.50 4.19
N TRP A 124 5.53 9.57 3.42
CA TRP A 124 6.31 10.80 3.53
C TRP A 124 5.50 11.92 4.21
N ILE A 125 6.16 12.67 5.10
CA ILE A 125 5.71 14.00 5.52
C ILE A 125 6.59 15.06 4.85
N TYR A 126 5.95 16.08 4.29
CA TYR A 126 6.65 17.18 3.63
C TYR A 126 6.67 18.41 4.54
N VAL A 127 7.87 18.74 5.03
CA VAL A 127 8.05 19.87 5.97
C VAL A 127 8.69 21.05 5.24
N ASN A 128 8.01 22.19 5.26
CA ASN A 128 8.60 23.43 4.77
C ASN A 128 9.65 23.96 5.77
N ALA A 129 10.92 23.99 5.35
CA ALA A 129 12.04 24.37 6.21
C ALA A 129 11.94 25.79 6.77
N ASP A 130 11.54 26.77 5.95
CA ASP A 130 11.39 28.17 6.38
C ASP A 130 10.29 28.32 7.44
N LYS A 131 9.16 27.62 7.25
CA LYS A 131 8.07 27.61 8.22
C LYS A 131 8.47 26.92 9.51
N ALA A 132 9.22 25.82 9.43
CA ALA A 132 9.75 25.14 10.61
C ALA A 132 10.73 26.05 11.39
N ALA A 133 11.64 26.74 10.70
CA ALA A 133 12.58 27.68 11.33
C ALA A 133 11.87 28.83 12.05
N ALA A 134 10.75 29.29 11.51
CA ALA A 134 9.96 30.37 12.08
C ALA A 134 8.98 29.93 13.19
N ASN A 135 8.74 28.63 13.36
CA ASN A 135 7.74 28.11 14.31
C ASN A 135 8.25 26.88 15.09
N PRO A 136 8.61 27.04 16.38
CA PRO A 136 9.11 25.94 17.20
C PRO A 136 8.09 24.81 17.39
N ALA A 137 6.79 25.06 17.23
CA ALA A 137 5.77 24.01 17.31
C ALA A 137 5.87 23.02 16.14
N ILE A 138 6.24 23.48 14.94
CA ILE A 138 6.49 22.59 13.80
C ILE A 138 7.73 21.74 14.11
N VAL A 139 8.77 22.34 14.69
CA VAL A 139 9.97 21.59 15.04
C VAL A 139 9.66 20.49 16.05
N ALA A 140 8.99 20.82 17.16
CA ALA A 140 8.61 19.86 18.18
C ALA A 140 7.69 18.75 17.64
N TYR A 141 6.78 19.08 16.72
CA TYR A 141 5.92 18.08 16.09
C TYR A 141 6.72 17.07 15.26
N VAL A 142 7.65 17.55 14.43
CA VAL A 142 8.46 16.66 13.57
C VAL A 142 9.49 15.89 14.40
N ASP A 143 10.07 16.50 15.45
CA ASP A 143 10.93 15.79 16.41
C ASP A 143 10.19 14.61 17.07
N PHE A 144 8.91 14.81 17.43
CA PHE A 144 8.06 13.72 17.91
C PHE A 144 7.77 12.70 16.80
N TYR A 145 7.50 13.16 15.56
CA TYR A 145 7.19 12.31 14.42
C TYR A 145 8.33 11.33 14.08
N VAL A 146 9.58 11.77 14.18
CA VAL A 146 10.77 10.95 13.95
C VAL A 146 11.35 10.34 15.23
N SER A 147 10.60 10.36 16.34
CA SER A 147 11.07 9.80 17.60
C SER A 147 10.95 8.27 17.64
N GLU A 148 11.82 7.63 18.41
CA GLU A 148 11.72 6.20 18.74
C GLU A 148 10.36 5.84 19.37
N ALA A 149 9.83 6.75 20.20
CA ALA A 149 8.56 6.52 20.88
C ALA A 149 7.40 6.41 19.89
N LEU A 150 7.37 7.25 18.85
CA LEU A 150 6.33 7.13 17.81
C LEU A 150 6.58 5.92 16.92
N SER A 151 7.85 5.61 16.59
CA SER A 151 8.22 4.41 15.83
C SER A 151 7.73 3.12 16.50
N GLN A 152 7.79 3.04 17.83
CA GLN A 152 7.25 1.90 18.57
C GLN A 152 5.71 1.86 18.51
N ALA A 153 5.06 3.02 18.66
CA ALA A 153 3.61 3.12 18.69
C ALA A 153 2.93 2.80 17.33
N VAL A 154 3.58 3.03 16.19
CA VAL A 154 2.98 2.73 14.87
C VAL A 154 2.70 1.24 14.68
N SER A 155 3.50 0.37 15.28
CA SER A 155 3.25 -1.08 15.25
C SER A 155 1.95 -1.48 15.97
N GLU A 156 1.55 -0.74 17.01
CA GLU A 156 0.33 -1.01 17.78
C GLU A 156 -0.95 -0.78 16.96
N VAL A 157 -0.86 0.07 15.94
CA VAL A 157 -1.96 0.39 15.02
C VAL A 157 -1.84 -0.32 13.67
N GLY A 158 -0.93 -1.29 13.56
CA GLY A 158 -0.79 -2.17 12.38
C GLY A 158 0.05 -1.61 11.23
N TYR A 159 0.66 -0.43 11.40
CA TYR A 159 1.63 0.09 10.44
C TYR A 159 2.99 -0.56 10.63
N VAL A 160 3.74 -0.66 9.53
CA VAL A 160 5.10 -1.21 9.53
C VAL A 160 6.07 -0.07 9.88
N PRO A 161 6.84 -0.16 10.98
CA PRO A 161 7.84 0.85 11.29
C PRO A 161 8.98 0.82 10.28
N LEU A 162 9.66 1.95 10.12
CA LEU A 162 10.93 2.00 9.41
C LEU A 162 11.94 1.07 10.09
N THR A 163 12.88 0.52 9.32
CA THR A 163 14.05 -0.16 9.90
C THR A 163 14.86 0.81 10.76
N ASP A 164 15.60 0.31 11.76
CA ASP A 164 16.45 1.13 12.62
C ASP A 164 17.40 2.04 11.81
N THR A 165 17.90 1.55 10.68
CA THR A 165 18.77 2.32 9.79
C THR A 165 18.01 3.43 9.07
N ALA A 166 16.87 3.12 8.44
CA ALA A 166 16.06 4.12 7.74
C ALA A 166 15.48 5.18 8.69
N HIS A 167 15.13 4.79 9.91
CA HIS A 167 14.69 5.71 10.95
C HIS A 167 15.80 6.69 11.36
N ALA A 168 16.99 6.17 11.66
CA ALA A 168 18.14 7.00 12.00
C ALA A 168 18.50 7.99 10.87
N GLU A 169 18.51 7.53 9.62
CA GLU A 169 18.75 8.38 8.45
C GLU A 169 17.67 9.47 8.29
N THR A 170 16.40 9.13 8.55
CA THR A 170 15.28 10.08 8.50
C THR A 170 15.41 11.15 9.59
N ALA A 171 15.74 10.74 10.83
CA ALA A 171 15.97 11.65 11.93
C ALA A 171 17.17 12.57 11.68
N ASP A 172 18.28 12.03 11.17
CA ASP A 172 19.47 12.81 10.82
C ASP A 172 19.21 13.81 9.68
N ARG A 173 18.45 13.40 8.66
CA ARG A 173 18.03 14.30 7.57
C ARG A 173 17.18 15.45 8.11
N TRP A 174 16.24 15.15 9.00
CA TRP A 174 15.46 16.17 9.68
C TRP A 174 16.37 17.10 10.48
N HIS A 175 17.17 16.60 11.42
CA HIS A 175 18.01 17.42 12.31
C HIS A 175 19.05 18.26 11.57
N SER A 176 19.60 17.75 10.47
CA SER A 176 20.52 18.49 9.60
C SER A 176 19.83 19.50 8.67
N ARG A 177 18.49 19.46 8.57
CA ARG A 177 17.68 20.25 7.63
C ARG A 177 18.14 20.08 6.18
N SER A 178 18.61 18.88 5.84
CA SER A 178 19.08 18.56 4.49
C SER A 178 17.88 18.44 3.54
N LEU A 179 17.92 19.17 2.43
CA LEU A 179 16.89 19.06 1.38
C LEU A 179 17.05 17.73 0.64
N ILE A 180 15.91 17.14 0.23
CA ILE A 180 15.90 16.03 -0.72
C ILE A 180 16.29 16.62 -2.08
N SER A 181 17.39 16.15 -2.67
CA SER A 181 17.86 16.54 -4.01
C SER A 181 17.17 15.74 -5.09
#